data_AF-A0AAU6JKE2-F1
#
_entry.id   AF-A0AAU6JKE2-F1
#
_cell.length_a   1.000
_cell.length_b   1.000
_cell.length_c   1.000
_cell.angle_alpha   90.00
_cell.angle_beta   90.00
_cell.angle_gamma   90.00
#
_symmetry.space_group_name_H-M   'P 1'
#
loop_
_entity.id
_entity.type
_entity.pdbx_description
1 polymer ?
#
loop_
_entity_poly.entity_id
_entity_poly.type
_entity_poly.pdbx_seq_one_letter_code
_entity_poly.pdbx_strand_id
1 'polypeptide(L)'
;MTTRLSQVVAVEKPIKTEAYGTLSAAHHQVQKPPLLAGITRTYRPRDDDGEQLPPESTRVQLRATDAIDDVKQALTRFYDVTATRDWANTTAKADIKVAGITLLRDAPVPYLLFLEKQLTSLHTFVEKLPLLDPAEEWVWSPDQGIYRTPAYETQRSKKVPRNHVLAEATDRHPAQVQVWHEDIPVGTWSTVKFSGALPASHVKAMLARVQALRDAVKYAREAANATEIPQMRVAGPLLDYLFPAFTPPANEQAAAA
;
A
#
# COMPACT_ATOMS: atom_id res chain seq x y z
N MET A 1 17.61 -16.70 -22.47
CA MET A 1 16.54 -15.78 -22.89
C MET A 1 16.51 -14.62 -21.92
N THR A 2 16.54 -13.38 -22.42
CA THR A 2 16.33 -12.17 -21.61
C THR A 2 14.83 -11.92 -21.45
N THR A 3 14.41 -11.37 -20.32
CA THR A 3 13.01 -11.03 -20.04
C THR A 3 12.97 -9.67 -19.36
N ARG A 4 11.92 -8.87 -19.60
CA ARG A 4 11.79 -7.58 -18.92
C ARG A 4 11.36 -7.77 -17.47
N LEU A 5 11.87 -6.93 -16.56
CA LEU A 5 11.48 -6.97 -15.14
C LEU A 5 9.96 -6.88 -14.97
N SER A 6 9.31 -6.00 -15.72
CA SER A 6 7.86 -5.85 -15.70
C SER A 6 7.10 -7.15 -16.02
N GLN A 7 7.61 -7.97 -16.93
CA GLN A 7 7.00 -9.25 -17.29
C GLN A 7 7.16 -10.27 -16.16
N VAL A 8 8.35 -10.33 -15.53
CA VAL A 8 8.63 -11.22 -14.40
C VAL A 8 7.71 -10.88 -13.22
N VAL A 9 7.57 -9.60 -12.88
CA VAL A 9 6.70 -9.12 -11.81
C VAL A 9 5.22 -9.46 -12.08
N ALA A 10 4.78 -9.38 -13.34
CA ALA A 10 3.39 -9.67 -13.71
C ALA A 10 3.01 -11.15 -13.51
N VAL A 11 3.94 -12.08 -13.72
CA VAL A 11 3.67 -13.53 -13.64
C VAL A 11 3.99 -14.15 -12.28
N GLU A 12 4.74 -13.47 -11.42
CA GLU A 12 5.18 -14.03 -10.14
C GLU A 12 4.00 -14.38 -9.20
N LYS A 13 3.02 -13.48 -9.07
CA LYS A 13 1.89 -13.68 -8.16
C LYS A 13 1.08 -14.95 -8.49
N PRO A 14 0.61 -15.20 -9.73
CA PRO A 14 -0.10 -16.43 -10.04
C PRO A 14 0.78 -17.68 -9.86
N ILE A 15 2.07 -17.62 -10.20
CA ILE A 15 3.02 -18.72 -10.00
C ILE A 15 3.18 -19.06 -8.52
N LYS A 16 3.28 -18.05 -7.65
CA LYS A 16 3.32 -18.21 -6.19
C LYS A 16 2.07 -18.93 -5.67
N THR A 17 0.89 -18.49 -6.11
CA THR A 17 -0.38 -19.10 -5.70
C THR A 17 -0.47 -20.56 -6.15
N GLU A 18 -0.09 -20.85 -7.40
CA GLU A 18 -0.04 -22.20 -7.96
C GLU A 18 0.91 -23.09 -7.14
N ALA A 19 2.14 -22.63 -6.88
CA ALA A 19 3.14 -23.39 -6.14
C ALA A 19 2.72 -23.73 -4.72
N TYR A 20 2.12 -22.78 -3.98
CA TYR A 20 1.57 -23.07 -2.66
C TYR A 20 0.34 -23.97 -2.71
N GLY A 21 -0.49 -23.88 -3.75
CA GLY A 21 -1.60 -24.79 -3.98
C GLY A 21 -1.11 -26.23 -4.12
N THR A 22 -0.12 -26.47 -4.99
CA THR A 22 0.49 -27.78 -5.18
C THR A 22 1.13 -28.31 -3.89
N LEU A 23 1.91 -27.48 -3.19
CA LEU A 23 2.55 -27.88 -1.92
C LEU A 23 1.51 -28.26 -0.85
N SER A 24 0.46 -27.45 -0.70
CA SER A 24 -0.61 -27.72 0.27
C SER A 24 -1.38 -28.99 -0.07
N ALA A 25 -1.71 -29.20 -1.34
CA ALA A 25 -2.37 -30.40 -1.81
C ALA A 25 -1.53 -31.66 -1.54
N ALA A 26 -0.25 -31.64 -1.91
CA ALA A 26 0.69 -32.73 -1.64
C ALA A 26 0.78 -33.03 -0.14
N HIS A 27 0.95 -31.99 0.69
CA HIS A 27 0.98 -32.11 2.16
C HIS A 27 -0.26 -32.83 2.72
N HIS A 28 -1.46 -32.48 2.24
CA HIS A 28 -2.69 -33.14 2.67
C HIS A 28 -2.85 -34.55 2.12
N GLN A 29 -2.36 -34.83 0.91
CA GLN A 29 -2.47 -36.15 0.28
C GLN A 29 -1.54 -37.17 0.94
N VAL A 30 -0.28 -36.80 1.21
CA VAL A 30 0.69 -37.71 1.85
C VAL A 30 0.32 -38.08 3.29
N GLN A 31 -0.54 -37.29 3.93
CA GLN A 31 -1.09 -37.58 5.26
C GLN A 31 -2.26 -38.58 5.25
N LYS A 32 -2.66 -39.11 4.09
CA LYS A 32 -3.75 -40.09 3.96
C LYS A 32 -3.16 -41.48 3.66
N PRO A 33 -2.89 -42.33 4.67
CA PRO A 33 -2.33 -43.67 4.47
C PRO A 33 -3.07 -44.53 3.43
N PRO A 34 -4.43 -44.51 3.34
CA PRO A 34 -5.14 -45.28 2.32
C PRO A 34 -4.81 -44.90 0.87
N LEU A 35 -4.27 -43.71 0.60
CA LEU A 35 -3.82 -43.33 -0.75
C LEU A 35 -2.45 -43.94 -1.10
N LEU A 36 -1.61 -44.14 -0.09
CA LEU A 36 -0.24 -44.65 -0.20
C LEU A 36 -0.18 -46.18 -0.09
N ALA A 37 -1.23 -46.80 0.43
CA ALA A 37 -1.34 -48.24 0.61
C ALA A 37 -2.19 -48.86 -0.50
N GLY A 38 -1.83 -50.07 -0.91
CA GLY A 38 -2.63 -50.94 -1.75
C GLY A 38 -2.71 -52.33 -1.12
N ILE A 39 -3.75 -53.08 -1.45
CA ILE A 39 -3.92 -54.46 -1.01
C ILE A 39 -4.42 -55.31 -2.18
N THR A 40 -3.98 -56.55 -2.27
CA THR A 40 -4.61 -57.56 -3.12
C THR A 40 -4.73 -58.83 -2.30
N ARG A 41 -5.94 -59.37 -2.18
CA ARG A 41 -6.26 -60.58 -1.43
C ARG A 41 -6.96 -61.55 -2.34
N THR A 42 -6.42 -62.75 -2.40
CA THR A 42 -7.02 -63.90 -3.07
C THR A 42 -7.37 -64.91 -2.01
N TYR A 43 -8.65 -65.26 -1.89
CA TYR A 43 -9.08 -66.31 -0.97
C TYR A 43 -8.88 -67.68 -1.62
N ARG A 44 -8.25 -68.60 -0.90
CA ARG A 44 -8.13 -70.01 -1.29
C ARG A 44 -8.82 -70.86 -0.22
N PRO A 45 -9.94 -71.54 -0.54
CA PRO A 45 -10.57 -72.47 0.39
C PRO A 45 -9.60 -73.57 0.83
N ARG A 46 -9.76 -74.07 2.06
CA ARG A 46 -8.92 -75.14 2.62
C ARG A 46 -9.27 -76.52 2.04
N ASP A 47 -10.54 -76.75 1.76
CA ASP A 47 -11.10 -77.99 1.22
C ASP A 47 -11.81 -77.70 -0.11
N ASP A 48 -11.90 -78.69 -0.99
CA ASP A 48 -12.46 -78.54 -2.35
C ASP A 48 -13.95 -78.14 -2.36
N ASP A 49 -14.70 -78.46 -1.29
CA ASP A 49 -16.11 -78.07 -1.09
C ASP A 49 -16.27 -76.76 -0.29
N GLY A 50 -15.19 -76.01 -0.05
CA GLY A 50 -15.22 -74.78 0.74
C GLY A 50 -15.86 -73.58 0.03
N GLU A 51 -16.38 -72.63 0.83
CA GLU A 51 -17.01 -71.39 0.33
C GLU A 51 -16.00 -70.54 -0.46
N GLN A 52 -16.31 -70.16 -1.70
CA GLN A 52 -15.47 -69.25 -2.47
C GLN A 52 -15.80 -67.79 -2.14
N LEU A 53 -14.82 -67.04 -1.64
CA LEU A 53 -14.93 -65.59 -1.43
C LEU A 53 -14.29 -64.82 -2.60
N PRO A 54 -14.90 -63.71 -3.05
CA PRO A 54 -14.36 -62.91 -4.13
C PRO A 54 -13.02 -62.27 -3.72
N PRO A 55 -12.08 -62.08 -4.67
CA PRO A 55 -10.83 -61.39 -4.40
C PRO A 55 -11.07 -59.90 -4.10
N GLU A 56 -10.29 -59.35 -3.17
CA GLU A 56 -10.30 -57.94 -2.80
C GLU A 56 -9.05 -57.28 -3.39
N SER A 57 -9.18 -56.15 -4.11
CA SER A 57 -8.04 -55.40 -4.61
C SER A 57 -8.25 -53.90 -4.51
N THR A 58 -7.30 -53.21 -3.87
CA THR A 58 -7.16 -51.76 -3.86
C THR A 58 -5.76 -51.42 -4.33
N ARG A 59 -5.64 -50.57 -5.36
CA ARG A 59 -4.35 -50.11 -5.88
C ARG A 59 -3.85 -48.91 -5.08
N VAL A 60 -2.53 -48.74 -5.01
CA VAL A 60 -1.90 -47.50 -4.54
C VAL A 60 -2.34 -46.36 -5.46
N GLN A 61 -2.82 -45.26 -4.87
CA GLN A 61 -3.34 -44.10 -5.60
C GLN A 61 -2.35 -42.93 -5.65
N LEU A 62 -1.38 -42.91 -4.73
CA LEU A 62 -0.35 -41.88 -4.64
C LEU A 62 1.01 -42.54 -4.35
N ARG A 63 2.04 -42.11 -5.07
CA ARG A 63 3.43 -42.41 -4.73
C ARG A 63 4.06 -41.17 -4.10
N ALA A 64 4.76 -41.35 -2.98
CA ALA A 64 5.43 -40.23 -2.31
C ALA A 64 6.49 -39.55 -3.19
N THR A 65 7.18 -40.33 -4.05
CA THR A 65 8.15 -39.82 -5.01
C THR A 65 7.51 -38.86 -6.02
N ASP A 66 6.34 -39.23 -6.57
CA ASP A 66 5.61 -38.39 -7.52
C ASP A 66 5.15 -37.07 -6.86
N ALA A 67 4.64 -37.16 -5.63
CA ALA A 67 4.25 -35.98 -4.86
C ALA A 67 5.46 -35.05 -4.59
N ILE A 68 6.64 -35.61 -4.35
CA ILE A 68 7.88 -34.82 -4.20
C ILE A 68 8.24 -34.15 -5.54
N ASP A 69 8.18 -34.87 -6.65
CA ASP A 69 8.52 -34.34 -7.98
C ASP A 69 7.57 -33.20 -8.39
N ASP A 70 6.27 -33.35 -8.16
CA ASP A 70 5.26 -32.32 -8.42
C ASP A 70 5.55 -31.04 -7.60
N VAL A 71 5.88 -31.20 -6.31
CA VAL A 71 6.26 -30.10 -5.43
C VAL A 71 7.57 -29.45 -5.89
N LYS A 72 8.59 -30.24 -6.25
CA LYS A 72 9.85 -29.73 -6.77
C LYS A 72 9.63 -28.91 -8.03
N GLN A 73 8.84 -29.40 -8.99
CA GLN A 73 8.57 -28.70 -10.23
C GLN A 73 7.87 -27.35 -9.97
N ALA A 74 6.83 -27.34 -9.13
CA ALA A 74 6.07 -26.15 -8.81
C ALA A 74 6.92 -25.10 -8.07
N LEU A 75 7.68 -25.53 -7.06
CA LEU A 75 8.58 -24.64 -6.30
C LEU A 75 9.76 -24.15 -7.14
N THR A 76 10.28 -24.96 -8.06
CA THR A 76 11.37 -24.56 -8.96
C THR A 76 10.98 -23.31 -9.74
N ARG A 77 9.80 -23.35 -10.38
CA ARG A 77 9.29 -22.22 -11.16
C ARG A 77 9.11 -20.97 -10.28
N PHE A 78 8.59 -21.13 -9.07
CA PHE A 78 8.38 -20.01 -8.15
C PHE A 78 9.70 -19.39 -7.67
N TYR A 79 10.66 -20.21 -7.24
CA TYR A 79 11.94 -19.75 -6.72
C TYR A 79 12.78 -19.06 -7.80
N ASP A 80 12.83 -19.64 -9.00
CA ASP A 80 13.55 -19.06 -10.15
C ASP A 80 12.98 -17.69 -10.56
N VAL A 81 11.65 -17.55 -10.62
CA VAL A 81 10.99 -16.27 -10.96
C VAL A 81 11.22 -15.22 -9.87
N THR A 82 11.13 -15.62 -8.60
CA THR A 82 11.39 -14.72 -7.46
C THR A 82 12.84 -14.23 -7.47
N ALA A 83 13.80 -15.15 -7.65
CA ALA A 83 15.22 -14.81 -7.76
C ALA A 83 15.50 -13.93 -8.97
N THR A 84 14.86 -14.20 -10.12
CA THR A 84 15.00 -13.35 -11.31
C THR A 84 14.60 -11.90 -11.01
N ARG A 85 13.45 -11.70 -10.35
CA ARG A 85 13.00 -10.36 -9.93
C ARG A 85 13.99 -9.72 -8.95
N ASP A 86 14.41 -10.45 -7.93
CA ASP A 86 15.21 -9.87 -6.84
C ASP A 86 16.62 -9.51 -7.29
N TRP A 87 17.25 -10.34 -8.12
CA TRP A 87 18.53 -9.99 -8.75
C TRP A 87 18.37 -8.81 -9.71
N ALA A 88 17.28 -8.75 -10.48
CA ALA A 88 17.00 -7.60 -11.33
C ALA A 88 16.89 -6.31 -10.54
N ASN A 89 16.20 -6.32 -9.40
CA ASN A 89 16.04 -5.15 -8.54
C ASN A 89 17.37 -4.58 -8.02
N THR A 90 18.45 -5.37 -8.02
CA THR A 90 19.79 -4.88 -7.64
C THR A 90 20.45 -4.02 -8.73
N THR A 91 20.04 -4.18 -9.99
CA THR A 91 20.67 -3.55 -11.16
C THR A 91 19.73 -2.60 -11.90
N ALA A 92 18.43 -2.88 -11.91
CA ALA A 92 17.40 -2.06 -12.54
C ALA A 92 17.28 -0.70 -11.85
N LYS A 93 17.75 0.35 -12.54
CA LYS A 93 17.86 1.71 -12.03
C LYS A 93 17.43 2.72 -13.09
N ALA A 94 16.99 3.91 -12.66
CA ALA A 94 16.69 5.02 -13.55
C ALA A 94 16.90 6.38 -12.88
N ASP A 95 17.13 7.39 -13.70
CA ASP A 95 17.18 8.79 -13.26
C ASP A 95 15.78 9.36 -13.04
N ILE A 96 15.62 10.21 -12.02
CA ILE A 96 14.44 11.05 -11.85
C ILE A 96 14.74 12.42 -12.47
N LYS A 97 14.04 12.76 -13.55
CA LYS A 97 14.22 14.03 -14.28
C LYS A 97 12.93 14.84 -14.27
N VAL A 98 13.00 16.09 -13.79
CA VAL A 98 11.88 17.05 -13.80
C VAL A 98 12.29 18.25 -14.63
N ALA A 99 11.53 18.56 -15.69
CA ALA A 99 11.81 19.68 -16.60
C ALA A 99 13.27 19.72 -17.12
N GLY A 100 13.84 18.55 -17.46
CA GLY A 100 15.22 18.41 -17.93
C GLY A 100 16.29 18.41 -16.83
N ILE A 101 15.94 18.76 -15.59
CA ILE A 101 16.87 18.72 -14.45
C ILE A 101 16.84 17.32 -13.84
N THR A 102 18.01 16.70 -13.73
CA THR A 102 18.16 15.41 -13.03
C THR A 102 18.24 15.65 -11.54
N LEU A 103 17.21 15.22 -10.80
CA LEU A 103 17.12 15.40 -9.35
C LEU A 103 17.78 14.24 -8.59
N LEU A 104 17.71 13.04 -9.15
CA LEU A 104 18.35 11.84 -8.60
C LEU A 104 18.81 10.95 -9.75
N ARG A 105 20.02 10.41 -9.65
CA ARG A 105 20.58 9.46 -10.61
C ARG A 105 20.48 8.04 -10.09
N ASP A 106 20.36 7.08 -11.01
CA ASP A 106 20.53 5.65 -10.72
C ASP A 106 19.66 5.12 -9.57
N ALA A 107 18.43 5.64 -9.45
CA ALA A 107 17.51 5.23 -8.41
C ALA A 107 16.97 3.81 -8.67
N PRO A 108 17.13 2.86 -7.73
CA PRO A 108 16.69 1.48 -7.95
C PRO A 108 15.17 1.34 -7.89
N VAL A 109 14.62 0.35 -8.60
CA VAL A 109 13.15 0.10 -8.70
C VAL A 109 12.45 0.09 -7.33
N PRO A 110 12.94 -0.62 -6.29
CA PRO A 110 12.28 -0.64 -4.99
C PRO A 110 12.20 0.74 -4.34
N TYR A 111 13.22 1.58 -4.54
CA TYR A 111 13.24 2.94 -4.02
C TYR A 111 12.28 3.86 -4.79
N LEU A 112 12.18 3.71 -6.11
CA LEU A 112 11.20 4.43 -6.92
C LEU A 112 9.75 4.11 -6.49
N LEU A 113 9.45 2.84 -6.21
CA LEU A 113 8.16 2.41 -5.63
C LEU A 113 7.90 3.04 -4.26
N PHE A 114 8.94 3.12 -3.41
CA PHE A 114 8.84 3.81 -2.12
C PHE A 114 8.53 5.30 -2.30
N LEU A 115 9.28 5.99 -3.17
CA LEU A 115 9.09 7.41 -3.44
C LEU A 115 7.71 7.72 -3.99
N GLU A 116 7.17 6.88 -4.89
CA GLU A 116 5.83 7.06 -5.44
C GLU A 116 4.75 7.08 -4.34
N LYS A 117 4.89 6.22 -3.32
CA LYS A 117 4.01 6.21 -2.14
C LYS A 117 4.20 7.46 -1.29
N GLN A 118 5.45 7.83 -0.98
CA GLN A 118 5.73 9.02 -0.15
C GLN A 118 5.25 10.31 -0.81
N LEU A 119 5.44 10.46 -2.12
CA LEU A 119 4.99 11.63 -2.87
C LEU A 119 3.47 11.71 -2.96
N THR A 120 2.77 10.57 -2.93
CA THR A 120 1.31 10.57 -2.81
C THR A 120 0.89 11.11 -1.45
N SER A 121 1.53 10.69 -0.35
CA SER A 121 1.28 11.26 0.98
C SER A 121 1.62 12.75 1.06
N LEU A 122 2.74 13.17 0.48
CA LEU A 122 3.13 14.59 0.44
C LEU A 122 2.16 15.43 -0.39
N HIS A 123 1.66 14.92 -1.52
CA HIS A 123 0.62 15.60 -2.28
C HIS A 123 -0.61 15.85 -1.40
N THR A 124 -1.11 14.82 -0.73
CA THR A 124 -2.26 14.94 0.17
C THR A 124 -2.00 15.92 1.31
N PHE A 125 -0.80 15.94 1.88
CA PHE A 125 -0.43 16.92 2.90
C PHE A 125 -0.46 18.35 2.36
N VAL A 126 0.18 18.61 1.22
CA VAL A 126 0.23 19.96 0.61
C VAL A 126 -1.18 20.43 0.23
N GLU A 127 -2.03 19.53 -0.26
CA GLU A 127 -3.42 19.83 -0.59
C GLU A 127 -4.25 20.26 0.64
N LYS A 128 -3.86 19.83 1.84
CA LYS A 128 -4.54 20.18 3.09
C LYS A 128 -3.92 21.36 3.84
N LEU A 129 -2.90 22.02 3.28
CA LEU A 129 -2.32 23.20 3.91
C LEU A 129 -3.36 24.33 4.01
N PRO A 130 -3.44 25.01 5.18
CA PRO A 130 -4.37 26.11 5.37
C PRO A 130 -4.03 27.29 4.46
N LEU A 131 -5.07 27.91 3.90
CA LEU A 131 -4.96 29.07 3.02
C LEU A 131 -5.33 30.36 3.75
N LEU A 132 -4.67 31.46 3.39
CA LEU A 132 -5.07 32.79 3.83
C LEU A 132 -6.51 33.09 3.37
N ASP A 133 -7.30 33.69 4.26
CA ASP A 133 -8.67 34.10 3.94
C ASP A 133 -8.64 35.19 2.86
N PRO A 134 -9.26 34.97 1.68
CA PRO A 134 -9.29 35.96 0.61
C PRO A 134 -10.13 37.20 0.94
N ALA A 135 -10.93 37.19 2.01
CA ALA A 135 -11.70 38.37 2.44
C ALA A 135 -10.86 39.42 3.17
N GLU A 136 -9.64 39.06 3.57
CA GLU A 136 -8.73 39.93 4.34
C GLU A 136 -7.50 40.32 3.50
N GLU A 137 -6.96 41.51 3.76
CA GLU A 137 -5.68 41.92 3.22
C GLU A 137 -4.54 41.50 4.16
N TRP A 138 -3.68 40.60 3.69
CA TRP A 138 -2.60 40.03 4.48
C TRP A 138 -1.24 40.61 4.10
N VAL A 139 -0.50 41.09 5.09
CA VAL A 139 0.86 41.61 4.96
C VAL A 139 1.81 40.72 5.74
N TRP A 140 2.92 40.31 5.12
CA TRP A 140 3.95 39.51 5.78
C TRP A 140 4.69 40.33 6.84
N SER A 141 4.85 39.75 8.03
CA SER A 141 5.62 40.35 9.14
C SER A 141 6.91 39.55 9.34
N PRO A 142 8.07 40.00 8.82
CA PRO A 142 9.31 39.24 8.89
C PRO A 142 9.83 39.00 10.32
N ASP A 143 9.55 39.96 11.21
CA ASP A 143 9.86 39.92 12.63
C ASP A 143 9.15 38.79 13.38
N GLN A 144 7.93 38.45 12.96
CA GLN A 144 7.10 37.42 13.60
C GLN A 144 7.00 36.13 12.78
N GLY A 145 7.41 36.16 11.50
CA GLY A 145 7.32 35.01 10.60
C GLY A 145 5.88 34.59 10.29
N ILE A 146 4.92 35.52 10.35
CA ILE A 146 3.48 35.29 10.12
C ILE A 146 2.87 36.42 9.28
N TYR A 147 1.67 36.19 8.76
CA TYR A 147 0.86 37.23 8.12
C TYR A 147 0.04 37.98 9.16
N ARG A 148 -0.17 39.28 8.92
CA ARG A 148 -1.09 40.12 9.69
C ARG A 148 -1.91 41.03 8.80
N THR A 149 -3.09 41.44 9.24
CA THR A 149 -3.86 42.48 8.57
C THR A 149 -3.35 43.87 8.96
N PRO A 150 -3.63 44.93 8.17
CA PRO A 150 -3.61 46.29 8.68
C PRO A 150 -4.53 46.42 9.90
N ALA A 151 -4.20 47.33 10.82
CA ALA A 151 -5.06 47.61 11.96
C ALA A 151 -6.32 48.36 11.50
N TYR A 152 -7.49 47.91 11.93
CA TYR A 152 -8.75 48.62 11.72
C TYR A 152 -9.45 48.88 13.06
N GLU A 153 -10.19 49.98 13.13
CA GLU A 153 -10.88 50.40 14.34
C GLU A 153 -12.39 50.16 14.27
N THR A 154 -12.96 49.71 15.39
CA THR A 154 -14.42 49.61 15.57
C THR A 154 -14.84 50.35 16.83
N GLN A 155 -15.95 51.08 16.74
CA GLN A 155 -16.44 51.87 17.86
C GLN A 155 -17.32 51.02 18.77
N ARG A 156 -17.09 51.07 20.07
CA ARG A 156 -17.97 50.49 21.08
C ARG A 156 -18.89 51.57 21.62
N SER A 157 -20.20 51.38 21.51
CA SER A 157 -21.20 52.22 22.17
C SER A 157 -21.70 51.58 23.48
N LYS A 158 -22.18 52.42 24.38
CA LYS A 158 -22.90 52.03 25.58
C LYS A 158 -24.25 52.71 25.58
N LYS A 159 -25.31 51.93 25.77
CA LYS A 159 -26.66 52.44 26.00
C LYS A 159 -26.74 53.07 27.37
N VAL A 160 -26.97 54.37 27.42
CA VAL A 160 -27.19 55.11 28.65
C VAL A 160 -28.66 55.52 28.69
N PRO A 161 -29.42 55.15 29.73
CA PRO A 161 -30.81 55.57 29.86
C PRO A 161 -30.85 57.08 30.14
N ARG A 162 -31.59 57.80 29.31
CA ARG A 162 -31.89 59.22 29.44
C ARG A 162 -33.39 59.38 29.71
N ASN A 163 -33.71 60.32 30.59
CA ASN A 163 -35.10 60.67 30.89
C ASN A 163 -35.49 61.85 29.99
N HIS A 164 -36.45 61.65 29.09
CA HIS A 164 -37.10 62.76 28.40
C HIS A 164 -38.45 63.03 29.06
N VAL A 165 -38.65 64.27 29.50
CA VAL A 165 -39.91 64.72 30.07
C VAL A 165 -40.79 65.15 28.90
N LEU A 166 -41.80 64.34 28.57
CA LEU A 166 -42.73 64.63 27.46
C LEU A 166 -43.73 65.72 27.85
N ALA A 167 -44.10 65.76 29.13
CA ALA A 167 -44.93 66.80 29.71
C ALA A 167 -44.44 67.12 31.13
N GLU A 168 -44.21 68.40 31.40
CA GLU A 168 -43.81 68.88 32.72
C GLU A 168 -44.93 68.66 33.75
N ALA A 169 -44.55 68.51 35.02
CA ALA A 169 -45.54 68.33 36.08
C ALA A 169 -46.40 69.60 36.20
N THR A 170 -47.72 69.40 36.33
CA THR A 170 -48.67 70.47 36.69
C THR A 170 -49.26 70.15 38.06
N ASP A 171 -49.84 71.13 38.76
CA ASP A 171 -50.35 70.98 40.12
C ASP A 171 -51.33 69.79 40.33
N ARG A 172 -51.95 69.29 39.25
CA ARG A 172 -52.91 68.17 39.29
C ARG A 172 -52.40 66.87 38.67
N HIS A 173 -51.28 66.88 37.95
CA HIS A 173 -50.74 65.68 37.29
C HIS A 173 -49.21 65.61 37.33
N PRO A 174 -48.63 64.46 37.70
CA PRO A 174 -47.18 64.27 37.71
C PRO A 174 -46.60 64.31 36.29
N ALA A 175 -45.31 64.66 36.19
CA ALA A 175 -44.59 64.70 34.92
C ALA A 175 -44.65 63.34 34.20
N GLN A 176 -44.93 63.37 32.91
CA GLN A 176 -44.85 62.18 32.08
C GLN A 176 -43.42 62.05 31.55
N VAL A 177 -42.69 61.08 32.11
CA VAL A 177 -41.30 60.83 31.76
C VAL A 177 -41.21 59.53 30.97
N GLN A 178 -40.60 59.61 29.78
CA GLN A 178 -40.25 58.42 29.02
C GLN A 178 -38.74 58.18 29.12
N VAL A 179 -38.39 56.97 29.54
CA VAL A 179 -37.00 56.51 29.51
C VAL A 179 -36.71 56.04 28.09
N TRP A 180 -35.71 56.63 27.44
CA TRP A 180 -35.18 56.14 26.19
C TRP A 180 -33.67 55.94 26.32
N HIS A 181 -33.10 55.09 25.47
CA HIS A 181 -31.68 54.75 25.52
C HIS A 181 -30.94 55.52 24.45
N GLU A 182 -29.96 56.31 24.87
CA GLU A 182 -29.01 56.97 23.98
C GLU A 182 -27.77 56.08 23.83
N ASP A 183 -27.38 55.77 22.59
CA ASP A 183 -26.15 55.04 22.30
C ASP A 183 -24.97 56.01 22.28
N ILE A 184 -24.21 56.07 23.38
CA ILE A 184 -23.04 56.96 23.48
C ILE A 184 -21.77 56.15 23.14
N PRO A 185 -20.90 56.61 22.22
CA PRO A 185 -19.63 55.96 21.97
C PRO A 185 -18.71 56.06 23.20
N VAL A 186 -18.22 54.91 23.67
CA VAL A 186 -17.41 54.80 24.90
C VAL A 186 -15.94 54.45 24.64
N GLY A 187 -15.58 54.08 23.41
CA GLY A 187 -14.20 53.83 23.03
C GLY A 187 -14.06 53.16 21.66
N THR A 188 -12.82 52.93 21.23
CA THR A 188 -12.49 52.21 20.00
C THR A 188 -11.70 50.95 20.31
N TRP A 189 -11.98 49.87 19.55
CA TRP A 189 -11.14 48.68 19.49
C TRP A 189 -10.28 48.76 18.24
N SER A 190 -8.96 48.75 18.39
CA SER A 190 -8.05 48.50 17.28
C SER A 190 -7.81 46.99 17.15
N THR A 191 -8.12 46.43 15.99
CA THR A 191 -8.01 44.99 15.72
C THR A 191 -6.96 44.72 14.65
N VAL A 192 -6.08 43.77 14.94
CA VAL A 192 -5.12 43.19 14.00
C VAL A 192 -5.33 41.68 14.00
N LYS A 193 -5.59 41.09 12.84
CA LYS A 193 -5.67 39.63 12.68
C LYS A 193 -4.30 39.08 12.31
N PHE A 194 -4.01 37.86 12.76
CA PHE A 194 -2.76 37.16 12.48
C PHE A 194 -3.06 35.80 11.87
N SER A 195 -2.21 35.32 10.95
CA SER A 195 -2.36 34.00 10.32
C SER A 195 -1.02 33.38 9.98
N GLY A 196 -0.89 32.08 10.30
CA GLY A 196 0.19 31.22 9.83
C GLY A 196 -0.16 30.45 8.56
N ALA A 197 -1.31 30.73 7.95
CA ALA A 197 -1.72 30.11 6.69
C ALA A 197 -0.90 30.65 5.51
N LEU A 198 -0.96 29.94 4.38
CA LEU A 198 -0.16 30.27 3.20
C LEU A 198 -0.99 30.95 2.11
N PRO A 199 -0.37 31.79 1.26
CA PRO A 199 -1.02 32.29 0.05
C PRO A 199 -1.41 31.14 -0.87
N ALA A 200 -2.61 31.20 -1.45
CA ALA A 200 -3.12 30.19 -2.36
C ALA A 200 -2.19 29.95 -3.58
N SER A 201 -1.55 31.01 -4.08
CA SER A 201 -0.57 30.92 -5.17
C SER A 201 0.65 30.07 -4.79
N HIS A 202 1.10 30.17 -3.55
CA HIS A 202 2.25 29.41 -3.05
C HIS A 202 1.91 27.93 -2.89
N VAL A 203 0.75 27.60 -2.30
CA VAL A 203 0.28 26.21 -2.19
C VAL A 203 0.06 25.59 -3.58
N LYS A 204 -0.51 26.34 -4.53
CA LYS A 204 -0.65 25.90 -5.92
C LYS A 204 0.69 25.58 -6.57
N ALA A 205 1.71 26.40 -6.34
CA ALA A 205 3.06 26.14 -6.84
C ALA A 205 3.67 24.88 -6.23
N MET A 206 3.48 24.64 -4.92
CA MET A 206 3.92 23.40 -4.27
C MET A 206 3.21 22.16 -4.83
N LEU A 207 1.89 22.23 -5.01
CA LEU A 207 1.11 21.14 -5.63
C LEU A 207 1.62 20.81 -7.04
N ALA A 208 1.84 21.83 -7.87
CA ALA A 208 2.38 21.63 -9.22
C ALA A 208 3.76 20.96 -9.19
N ARG A 209 4.64 21.34 -8.26
CA ARG A 209 5.97 20.74 -8.10
C ARG A 209 5.90 19.28 -7.63
N VAL A 210 5.06 18.99 -6.65
CA VAL A 210 4.86 17.61 -6.16
C VAL A 210 4.28 16.75 -7.27
N GLN A 211 3.32 17.25 -8.04
CA GLN A 211 2.75 16.53 -9.16
C GLN A 211 3.78 16.24 -10.27
N ALA A 212 4.56 17.24 -10.67
CA ALA A 212 5.63 17.05 -11.65
C ALA A 212 6.66 16.01 -11.19
N LEU A 213 7.00 16.00 -9.90
CA LEU A 213 7.91 15.00 -9.32
C LEU A 213 7.29 13.60 -9.28
N ARG A 214 6.00 13.47 -8.95
CA ARG A 214 5.27 12.19 -9.00
C ARG A 214 5.31 11.58 -10.38
N ASP A 215 5.04 12.38 -11.40
CA ASP A 215 5.03 11.91 -12.79
C ASP A 215 6.44 11.50 -13.24
N ALA A 216 7.47 12.29 -12.90
CA ALA A 216 8.86 11.93 -13.16
C ALA A 216 9.27 10.61 -12.49
N VAL A 217 8.87 10.36 -11.24
CA VAL A 217 9.15 9.10 -10.53
C VAL A 217 8.46 7.92 -11.20
N LYS A 218 7.22 8.09 -11.67
CA LYS A 218 6.50 7.05 -12.41
C LYS A 218 7.22 6.69 -13.70
N TYR A 219 7.62 7.70 -14.50
CA TYR A 219 8.38 7.46 -15.73
C TYR A 219 9.72 6.78 -15.46
N ALA A 220 10.45 7.22 -14.42
CA ALA A 220 11.69 6.58 -14.01
C ALA A 220 11.46 5.11 -13.62
N ARG A 221 10.39 4.82 -12.87
CA ARG A 221 10.05 3.45 -12.46
C ARG A 221 9.74 2.57 -13.67
N GLU A 222 8.96 3.05 -14.62
CA GLU A 222 8.66 2.33 -15.86
C GLU A 222 9.93 2.08 -16.68
N ALA A 223 10.82 3.07 -16.80
CA ALA A 223 12.11 2.92 -17.50
C ALA A 223 13.00 1.86 -16.82
N ALA A 224 13.12 1.89 -15.49
CA ALA A 224 13.88 0.90 -14.75
C ALA A 224 13.27 -0.51 -14.88
N ASN A 225 11.94 -0.63 -14.86
CA ASN A 225 11.22 -1.88 -15.07
C ASN A 225 11.29 -2.43 -16.51
N ALA A 226 11.65 -1.60 -17.48
CA ALA A 226 11.87 -2.03 -18.85
C ALA A 226 13.24 -2.70 -19.06
N THR A 227 14.12 -2.70 -18.06
CA THR A 227 15.43 -3.36 -18.10
C THR A 227 15.26 -4.83 -18.46
N GLU A 228 16.04 -5.29 -19.43
CA GLU A 228 16.16 -6.69 -19.79
C GLU A 228 17.13 -7.40 -18.86
N ILE A 229 16.70 -8.54 -18.34
CA ILE A 229 17.44 -9.26 -17.30
C ILE A 229 17.59 -10.74 -17.71
N PRO A 230 18.71 -11.39 -17.39
CA PRO A 230 18.81 -12.84 -17.45
C PRO A 230 17.83 -13.50 -16.47
N GLN A 231 17.25 -14.63 -16.90
CA GLN A 231 16.52 -15.51 -15.98
C GLN A 231 17.47 -16.21 -15.03
N MET A 232 17.11 -16.24 -13.75
CA MET A 232 17.84 -16.94 -12.70
C MET A 232 17.32 -18.37 -12.56
N ARG A 233 18.25 -19.33 -12.44
CA ARG A 233 17.98 -20.76 -12.22
C ARG A 233 18.67 -21.20 -10.94
N VAL A 234 18.05 -20.93 -9.81
CA VAL A 234 18.64 -21.13 -8.47
C VAL A 234 17.96 -22.24 -7.69
N ALA A 235 16.77 -22.66 -8.10
CA ALA A 235 15.96 -23.56 -7.31
C ALA A 235 16.49 -25.00 -7.28
N GLY A 236 17.04 -25.49 -8.41
CA GLY A 236 17.50 -26.87 -8.57
C GLY A 236 18.43 -27.32 -7.45
N PRO A 237 19.60 -26.67 -7.26
CA PRO A 237 20.53 -27.03 -6.19
C PRO A 237 19.91 -27.01 -4.78
N LEU A 238 19.00 -26.07 -4.50
CA LEU A 238 18.34 -25.96 -3.20
C LEU A 238 17.34 -27.10 -2.95
N LEU A 239 16.54 -27.43 -3.97
CA LEU A 239 15.52 -28.46 -3.88
C LEU A 239 16.11 -29.87 -3.99
N ASP A 240 17.17 -30.05 -4.76
CA ASP A 240 17.91 -31.33 -4.86
C ASP A 240 18.62 -31.66 -3.56
N TYR A 241 19.10 -30.66 -2.83
CA TYR A 241 19.64 -30.84 -1.49
C TYR A 241 18.58 -31.37 -0.50
N LEU A 242 17.33 -30.90 -0.61
CA LEU A 242 16.22 -31.34 0.26
C LEU A 242 15.61 -32.67 -0.19
N PHE A 243 15.54 -32.89 -1.51
CA PHE A 243 14.87 -34.02 -2.14
C PHE A 243 15.82 -34.72 -3.12
N PRO A 244 16.76 -35.52 -2.59
CA PRO A 244 17.69 -36.28 -3.43
C PRO A 244 16.94 -37.32 -4.27
N ALA A 245 17.53 -37.73 -5.39
CA ALA A 245 16.98 -38.78 -6.23
C ALA A 245 16.82 -40.08 -5.42
N PHE A 246 15.60 -40.60 -5.36
CA PHE A 246 15.33 -41.88 -4.72
C PHE A 246 15.72 -43.02 -5.65
N THR A 247 16.69 -43.83 -5.22
CA THR A 247 17.04 -45.08 -5.91
C THR A 247 16.58 -46.25 -5.02
N PRO A 248 15.63 -47.08 -5.47
CA PRO A 248 15.24 -48.26 -4.70
C PRO A 248 16.44 -49.22 -4.59
N PRO A 249 16.58 -49.94 -3.46
CA PRO A 249 17.65 -50.93 -3.31
C PRO A 249 17.57 -51.99 -4.40
N ALA A 250 18.73 -52.49 -4.85
CA ALA A 250 18.80 -53.56 -5.83
C ALA A 250 18.09 -54.81 -5.30
N ASN A 251 17.27 -55.45 -6.15
CA ASN A 251 16.48 -56.60 -5.76
C ASN A 251 17.34 -57.87 -5.86
N GLU A 252 18.15 -58.16 -4.84
CA GLU A 252 19.08 -59.32 -4.83
C GLU A 252 18.35 -60.68 -4.96
N GLN A 253 17.04 -60.72 -4.71
CA GLN A 253 16.21 -61.94 -4.81
C GLN A 253 15.68 -62.24 -6.22
N ALA A 254 15.79 -61.31 -7.18
CA ALA A 254 15.36 -61.56 -8.56
C ALA A 254 16.40 -62.34 -9.40
N ALA A 255 17.62 -62.54 -8.88
CA ALA A 255 18.71 -63.23 -9.56
C ALA A 255 18.85 -64.72 -9.20
N ALA A 256 17.98 -65.24 -8.32
CA ALA A 256 18.03 -66.63 -7.82
C ALA A 256 16.81 -67.49 -8.22
N ALA A 257 16.03 -67.06 -9.22
CA ALA A 257 14.89 -67.80 -9.78
C ALA A 257 15.11 -68.14 -11.26
#